data_AF-A0A011AFD9-F1
#
_entry.id   AF-A0A011AFD9-F1
#
_cell.length_a   1.000
_cell.length_b   1.000
_cell.length_c   1.000
_cell.angle_alpha   90.00
_cell.angle_beta   90.00
_cell.angle_gamma   90.00
#
_symmetry.space_group_name_H-M   'P 1'
#
loop_
_entity.id
_entity.type
_entity.pdbx_description
1 polymer ?
#
loop_
_entity_poly.entity_id
_entity_poly.type
_entity_poly.pdbx_seq_one_letter_code
_entity_poly.pdbx_strand_id
1 'polypeptide(L)'
;MRRVIGSAWGGVVAVALLALIPAAGAVVALARWRGGPHRWQHSFAEVGMVVGTAPWLWMILTPRGSGRSVEAVPLVGLIDQLGGAPAVAVEQIGGNLLVFAAFGACAPLRWPLRVRTVAALAGAASVVVELTQYALSIGRVTSVDDVLLNTAGATSAALGVRVALVLVKRRQARVVARTWSSQR
;
A
#
# COMPACT_ATOMS: atom_id res chain seq x y z
N MET A 1 -16.58 -26.23 -6.70
CA MET A 1 -16.09 -25.04 -5.96
C MET A 1 -14.73 -24.49 -6.46
N ARG A 2 -14.37 -24.61 -7.75
CA ARG A 2 -13.05 -24.15 -8.29
C ARG A 2 -13.06 -22.79 -9.04
N ARG A 3 -14.16 -22.02 -9.05
CA ARG A 3 -14.31 -20.84 -9.93
C ARG A 3 -14.30 -19.45 -9.28
N VAL A 4 -14.30 -19.32 -7.96
CA VAL A 4 -14.58 -18.01 -7.33
C VAL A 4 -13.32 -17.23 -6.93
N ILE A 5 -12.20 -17.90 -6.73
CA ILE A 5 -11.02 -17.27 -6.11
C ILE A 5 -10.20 -16.44 -7.14
N GLY A 6 -10.23 -16.80 -8.43
CA GLY A 6 -9.49 -16.06 -9.47
C GLY A 6 -10.23 -14.89 -10.15
N SER A 7 -11.56 -14.82 -10.07
CA SER A 7 -12.35 -13.84 -10.85
C SER A 7 -12.37 -12.44 -10.21
N ALA A 8 -12.37 -12.35 -8.89
CA ALA A 8 -12.45 -11.05 -8.19
C ALA A 8 -11.12 -10.27 -8.25
N TRP A 9 -10.00 -10.97 -8.06
CA TRP A 9 -8.66 -10.37 -8.17
C TRP A 9 -8.35 -9.86 -9.56
N GLY A 10 -8.68 -10.64 -10.59
CA GLY A 10 -8.47 -10.24 -11.98
C GLY A 10 -9.20 -8.94 -12.32
N GLY A 11 -10.44 -8.78 -11.84
CA GLY A 11 -11.21 -7.55 -12.03
C GLY A 11 -10.60 -6.34 -11.33
N VAL A 12 -10.24 -6.48 -10.04
CA VAL A 12 -9.63 -5.38 -9.27
C VAL A 12 -8.27 -4.98 -9.84
N VAL A 13 -7.42 -5.96 -10.17
CA VAL A 13 -6.11 -5.71 -10.76
C VAL A 13 -6.26 -5.04 -12.14
N ALA A 14 -7.17 -5.51 -12.97
CA ALA A 14 -7.44 -4.88 -14.27
C ALA A 14 -7.89 -3.43 -14.10
N VAL A 15 -8.82 -3.14 -13.18
CA VAL A 15 -9.27 -1.77 -12.89
C VAL A 15 -8.13 -0.92 -12.34
N ALA A 16 -7.31 -1.45 -11.43
CA ALA A 16 -6.15 -0.74 -10.88
C ALA A 16 -5.14 -0.37 -11.97
N LEU A 17 -4.88 -1.29 -12.91
CA LEU A 17 -3.99 -1.05 -14.05
C LEU A 17 -4.58 -0.03 -15.03
N LEU A 18 -5.87 -0.14 -15.35
CA LEU A 18 -6.56 0.81 -16.23
C LEU A 18 -6.60 2.22 -15.61
N ALA A 19 -6.72 2.31 -14.27
CA ALA A 19 -6.70 3.57 -13.55
C ALA A 19 -5.34 4.31 -13.61
N LEU A 20 -4.25 3.64 -14.01
CA LEU A 20 -2.93 4.29 -14.14
C LEU A 20 -2.90 5.39 -15.20
N ILE A 21 -3.68 5.25 -16.28
CA ILE A 21 -3.75 6.24 -17.36
C ILE A 21 -4.38 7.56 -16.86
N PRO A 22 -5.63 7.57 -16.33
CA PRO A 22 -6.19 8.79 -15.77
C PRO A 22 -5.41 9.28 -14.55
N ALA A 23 -4.77 8.40 -13.78
CA ALA A 23 -3.89 8.80 -12.68
C ALA A 23 -2.69 9.64 -13.18
N ALA A 24 -2.03 9.21 -14.26
CA ALA A 24 -0.93 9.98 -14.86
C ALA A 24 -1.43 11.36 -15.35
N GLY A 25 -2.61 11.40 -15.98
CA GLY A 25 -3.27 12.65 -16.36
C GLY A 25 -3.55 13.56 -15.16
N ALA A 26 -4.07 13.01 -14.07
CA ALA A 26 -4.34 13.73 -12.83
C ALA A 26 -3.07 14.28 -12.18
N VAL A 27 -1.97 13.51 -12.16
CA VAL A 27 -0.67 13.99 -11.66
C VAL A 27 -0.21 15.21 -12.45
N VAL A 28 -0.29 15.14 -13.79
CA VAL A 28 0.10 16.25 -14.66
C VAL A 28 -0.80 17.46 -14.47
N ALA A 29 -2.12 17.28 -14.44
CA ALA A 29 -3.08 18.35 -14.23
C ALA A 29 -2.87 19.05 -12.89
N LEU A 30 -2.77 18.28 -11.79
CA LEU A 30 -2.51 18.82 -10.46
C LEU A 30 -1.15 19.50 -10.36
N ALA A 31 -0.12 18.93 -10.98
CA ALA A 31 1.21 19.54 -10.98
C ALA A 31 1.26 20.84 -11.80
N ARG A 32 0.46 20.97 -12.86
CA ARG A 32 0.34 22.23 -13.63
C ARG A 32 -0.48 23.28 -12.89
N TRP A 33 -1.51 22.85 -12.18
CA TRP A 33 -2.33 23.75 -11.35
C TRP A 33 -1.55 24.25 -10.12
N ARG A 34 -0.68 23.41 -9.55
CA ARG A 34 0.15 23.77 -8.39
C ARG A 34 1.37 24.60 -8.81
N GLY A 35 1.56 25.74 -8.15
CA GLY A 35 2.84 26.44 -8.15
C GLY A 35 3.88 25.77 -7.23
N GLY A 36 5.15 26.16 -7.38
CA GLY A 36 6.21 25.83 -6.43
C GLY A 36 7.17 24.69 -6.82
N PRO A 37 8.22 24.48 -6.00
CA PRO A 37 9.36 23.62 -6.34
C PRO A 37 9.04 22.12 -6.28
N HIS A 38 8.11 21.70 -5.42
CA HIS A 38 7.77 20.28 -5.20
C HIS A 38 6.44 19.85 -5.84
N ARG A 39 5.87 20.66 -6.75
CA ARG A 39 4.53 20.43 -7.33
C ARG A 39 4.34 19.03 -7.89
N TRP A 40 5.31 18.53 -8.67
CA TRP A 40 5.26 17.19 -9.27
C TRP A 40 5.31 16.08 -8.23
N GLN A 41 6.22 16.20 -7.26
CA GLN A 41 6.38 15.22 -6.18
C GLN A 41 5.11 15.12 -5.33
N HIS A 42 4.50 16.26 -4.96
CA HIS A 42 3.27 16.26 -4.18
C HIS A 42 2.08 15.69 -4.96
N SER A 43 1.91 16.08 -6.23
CA SER A 43 0.84 15.55 -7.08
C SER A 43 0.98 14.04 -7.28
N PHE A 44 2.20 13.56 -7.56
CA PHE A 44 2.48 12.13 -7.68
C PHE A 44 2.18 11.38 -6.39
N ALA A 45 2.65 11.91 -5.25
CA ALA A 45 2.44 11.26 -3.96
C ALA A 45 0.94 11.15 -3.62
N GLU A 46 0.16 12.21 -3.79
CA GLU A 46 -1.26 12.21 -3.47
C GLU A 46 -2.07 11.28 -4.37
N VAL A 47 -1.88 11.38 -5.69
CA VAL A 47 -2.57 10.51 -6.64
C VAL A 47 -2.14 9.05 -6.44
N GLY A 48 -0.84 8.81 -6.24
CA GLY A 48 -0.29 7.48 -6.00
C GLY A 48 -0.84 6.84 -4.73
N MET A 49 -1.02 7.60 -3.65
CA MET A 49 -1.69 7.10 -2.43
C MET A 49 -3.10 6.66 -2.73
N VAL A 50 -3.90 7.48 -3.41
CA VAL A 50 -5.32 7.18 -3.68
C VAL A 50 -5.45 6.00 -4.64
N VAL A 51 -4.87 6.10 -5.83
CA VAL A 51 -5.02 5.11 -6.90
C VAL A 51 -4.35 3.79 -6.54
N GLY A 52 -3.24 3.84 -5.80
CA GLY A 52 -2.53 2.63 -5.36
C GLY A 52 -3.13 1.95 -4.13
N THR A 53 -3.98 2.61 -3.34
CA THR A 53 -4.59 2.04 -2.11
C THR A 53 -6.06 1.68 -2.31
N ALA A 54 -6.82 2.52 -3.03
CA ALA A 54 -8.27 2.36 -3.17
C ALA A 54 -8.72 1.01 -3.79
N PRO A 55 -8.04 0.44 -4.80
CA PRO A 55 -8.45 -0.86 -5.35
C PRO A 55 -8.39 -1.98 -4.31
N TRP A 56 -7.39 -1.96 -3.43
CA TRP A 56 -7.23 -2.96 -2.38
C TRP A 56 -8.25 -2.78 -1.27
N LEU A 57 -8.52 -1.53 -0.86
CA LEU A 57 -9.61 -1.23 0.08
C LEU A 57 -10.96 -1.68 -0.46
N TRP A 58 -11.24 -1.41 -1.73
CA TRP A 58 -12.44 -1.90 -2.40
C TRP A 58 -12.50 -3.43 -2.38
N MET A 59 -11.40 -4.09 -2.71
CA MET A 59 -11.32 -5.55 -2.68
C MET A 59 -11.61 -6.10 -1.29
N ILE A 60 -11.04 -5.51 -0.23
CA ILE A 60 -11.22 -6.04 1.13
C ILE A 60 -12.54 -5.65 1.78
N LEU A 61 -13.21 -4.61 1.29
CA LEU A 61 -14.54 -4.20 1.73
C LEU A 61 -15.68 -4.81 0.89
N THR A 62 -15.37 -5.50 -0.22
CA THR A 62 -16.36 -6.22 -1.00
C THR A 62 -16.92 -7.41 -0.18
N PRO A 63 -18.25 -7.49 0.03
CA PRO A 63 -18.85 -8.58 0.79
C PRO A 63 -18.54 -9.96 0.21
N ARG A 64 -18.27 -10.92 1.10
CA ARG A 64 -18.11 -12.35 0.76
C ARG A 64 -19.27 -13.21 1.24
N GLY A 65 -20.19 -12.61 1.99
CA GLY A 65 -21.37 -13.25 2.54
C GLY A 65 -22.02 -12.33 3.57
N SER A 66 -22.67 -12.94 4.56
CA SER A 66 -23.21 -12.24 5.73
C SER A 66 -22.62 -12.82 7.02
N GLY A 67 -22.74 -12.07 8.11
CA GLY A 67 -22.26 -12.46 9.43
C GLY A 67 -20.95 -11.78 9.85
N ARG A 68 -20.56 -12.06 11.10
CA ARG A 68 -19.37 -11.52 11.78
C ARG A 68 -18.54 -12.65 12.35
N SER A 69 -17.24 -12.63 12.12
CA SER A 69 -16.27 -13.54 12.73
C SER A 69 -15.04 -12.74 13.14
N VAL A 70 -14.39 -13.16 14.23
CA VAL A 70 -13.24 -12.46 14.80
C VAL A 70 -12.15 -13.47 15.08
N GLU A 71 -10.93 -13.14 14.65
CA GLU A 71 -9.71 -13.86 14.93
C GLU A 71 -8.75 -12.91 15.67
N ALA A 72 -8.83 -12.92 17.00
CA ALA A 72 -8.09 -12.01 17.85
C ALA A 72 -6.70 -12.55 18.25
N VAL A 73 -6.47 -13.86 18.09
CA VAL A 73 -5.19 -14.49 18.44
C VAL A 73 -4.22 -14.27 17.29
N PRO A 74 -3.12 -13.52 17.49
CA PRO A 74 -2.17 -13.26 16.42
C PRO A 74 -1.45 -14.55 16.00
N LEU A 75 -1.05 -14.56 14.74
CA LEU A 75 -0.25 -15.56 14.04
C LEU A 75 -0.94 -16.90 13.75
N VAL A 76 -2.12 -17.18 14.32
CA VAL A 76 -2.83 -18.44 14.09
C VAL A 76 -3.29 -18.53 12.64
N GLY A 77 -4.03 -17.53 12.17
CA GLY A 77 -4.53 -17.45 10.81
C GLY A 77 -3.40 -17.41 9.79
N LEU A 78 -2.30 -16.71 10.11
CA LEU A 78 -1.11 -16.69 9.25
C LEU A 78 -0.46 -18.08 9.14
N ILE A 79 -0.33 -18.83 10.25
CA ILE A 79 0.22 -20.19 10.25
C ILE A 79 -0.68 -21.12 9.45
N ASP A 80 -2.00 -21.03 9.63
CA ASP A 80 -2.98 -21.84 8.90
C ASP A 80 -2.92 -21.57 7.39
N GLN A 81 -2.77 -20.30 7.00
CA GLN A 81 -2.59 -19.91 5.60
C GLN A 81 -1.31 -20.52 5.00
N LEU A 82 -0.20 -20.51 5.75
CA LEU A 82 1.07 -21.08 5.30
C LEU A 82 1.05 -22.61 5.24
N GLY A 83 0.26 -23.27 6.08
CA GLY A 83 0.03 -24.72 6.02
C GLY A 83 -0.94 -25.15 4.91
N GLY A 84 -1.67 -24.19 4.33
CA GLY A 84 -2.64 -24.43 3.26
C GLY A 84 -2.03 -24.49 1.85
N ALA A 85 -2.88 -24.29 0.85
CA ALA A 85 -2.44 -24.26 -0.55
C ALA A 85 -1.58 -23.00 -0.82
N PRO A 86 -0.39 -23.11 -1.45
CA PRO A 86 0.52 -21.98 -1.66
C PRO A 86 -0.11 -20.80 -2.41
N ALA A 87 -0.98 -21.08 -3.38
CA ALA A 87 -1.68 -20.04 -4.13
C ALA A 87 -2.61 -19.20 -3.23
N VAL A 88 -3.26 -19.83 -2.25
CA VAL A 88 -4.13 -19.14 -1.28
C VAL A 88 -3.30 -18.33 -0.31
N ALA A 89 -2.17 -18.88 0.16
CA ALA A 89 -1.24 -18.16 1.03
C ALA A 89 -0.70 -16.89 0.36
N VAL A 90 -0.23 -17.00 -0.89
CA VAL A 90 0.25 -15.85 -1.68
C VAL A 90 -0.85 -14.80 -1.85
N GLU A 91 -2.09 -15.23 -2.08
CA GLU A 91 -3.23 -14.34 -2.24
C GLU A 91 -3.57 -13.59 -0.95
N GLN A 92 -3.73 -14.29 0.18
CA GLN A 92 -4.09 -13.66 1.46
C GLN A 92 -2.95 -12.78 1.98
N ILE A 93 -1.74 -13.33 2.05
CA ILE A 93 -0.57 -12.63 2.58
C ILE A 93 -0.19 -11.47 1.66
N GLY A 94 -0.08 -11.74 0.36
CA GLY A 94 0.26 -10.73 -0.64
C GLY A 94 -0.80 -9.64 -0.75
N GLY A 95 -2.08 -10.00 -0.69
CA GLY A 95 -3.19 -9.04 -0.74
C GLY A 95 -3.14 -8.05 0.41
N ASN A 96 -3.00 -8.54 1.64
CA ASN A 96 -2.90 -7.69 2.81
C ASN A 96 -1.63 -6.82 2.78
N LEU A 97 -0.47 -7.38 2.42
CA LEU A 97 0.76 -6.58 2.26
C LEU A 97 0.60 -5.41 1.27
N LEU A 98 -0.26 -5.55 0.25
CA LEU A 98 -0.48 -4.52 -0.75
C LEU A 98 -1.45 -3.41 -0.32
N VAL A 99 -2.36 -3.67 0.63
CA VAL A 99 -3.45 -2.75 1.01
C VAL A 99 -2.95 -1.33 1.25
N PHE A 100 -1.96 -1.16 2.12
CA PHE A 100 -1.38 0.16 2.43
C PHE A 100 0.04 0.34 1.90
N ALA A 101 0.52 -0.52 1.01
CA ALA A 101 1.87 -0.38 0.43
C ALA A 101 2.03 0.95 -0.33
N ALA A 102 1.02 1.34 -1.13
CA ALA A 102 1.04 2.60 -1.87
C ALA A 102 1.03 3.82 -0.94
N PHE A 103 0.21 3.80 0.12
CA PHE A 103 0.26 4.78 1.19
C PHE A 103 1.67 4.86 1.81
N GLY A 104 2.25 3.72 2.16
CA GLY A 104 3.58 3.65 2.76
C GLY A 104 4.69 4.22 1.87
N ALA A 105 4.65 3.97 0.57
CA ALA A 105 5.60 4.52 -0.39
C ALA A 105 5.42 6.02 -0.60
N CYS A 106 4.17 6.49 -0.75
CA CYS A 106 3.89 7.84 -1.22
C CYS A 106 3.77 8.87 -0.09
N ALA A 107 3.31 8.50 1.10
CA ALA A 107 3.14 9.45 2.21
C ALA A 107 4.47 10.15 2.60
N PRO A 108 5.64 9.46 2.68
CA PRO A 108 6.93 10.11 2.93
C PRO A 108 7.40 11.07 1.83
N LEU A 109 6.85 10.96 0.62
CA LEU A 109 7.12 11.89 -0.48
C LEU A 109 6.28 13.17 -0.35
N ARG A 110 5.12 13.09 0.31
CA ARG A 110 4.24 14.24 0.53
C ARG A 110 4.52 14.99 1.84
N TRP A 111 4.89 14.25 2.88
CA TRP A 111 5.12 14.75 4.22
C TRP A 111 6.42 14.16 4.79
N PRO A 112 7.12 14.87 5.70
CA PRO A 112 8.38 14.40 6.28
C PRO A 112 8.18 13.29 7.34
N LEU A 113 7.41 12.25 7.03
CA LEU A 113 7.01 11.20 7.99
C LEU A 113 8.13 10.19 8.23
N ARG A 114 8.40 9.88 9.50
CA ARG A 114 9.29 8.77 9.88
C ARG A 114 8.61 7.43 9.55
N VAL A 115 9.40 6.38 9.30
CA VAL A 115 8.87 5.02 9.02
C VAL A 115 7.93 4.55 10.14
N ARG A 116 8.28 4.79 11.41
CA ARG A 116 7.41 4.47 12.56
C ARG A 116 6.07 5.22 12.54
N THR A 117 6.04 6.44 12.00
CA THR A 117 4.80 7.23 11.89
C THR A 117 3.92 6.64 10.78
N VAL A 118 4.51 6.21 9.67
CA VAL A 118 3.78 5.48 8.63
C VAL A 118 3.21 4.18 9.17
N ALA A 119 4.01 3.41 9.91
CA ALA A 119 3.57 2.17 10.55
C ALA A 119 2.37 2.40 11.49
N ALA A 120 2.44 3.42 12.36
CA ALA A 120 1.35 3.76 13.27
C ALA A 120 0.07 4.18 12.53
N LEU A 121 0.20 5.01 11.48
CA LEU A 121 -0.96 5.44 10.68
C LEU A 121 -1.58 4.29 9.90
N ALA A 122 -0.76 3.43 9.29
CA ALA A 122 -1.23 2.26 8.56
C ALA A 122 -1.90 1.24 9.49
N GLY A 123 -1.33 0.99 10.68
CA GLY A 123 -1.92 0.13 11.69
C GLY A 123 -3.26 0.67 12.19
N ALA A 124 -3.34 1.97 12.51
CA ALA A 124 -4.59 2.60 12.90
C ALA A 124 -5.64 2.52 11.78
N ALA A 125 -5.26 2.81 10.54
CA ALA A 125 -6.16 2.69 9.39
C ALA A 125 -6.62 1.25 9.16
N SER A 126 -5.74 0.27 9.35
CA SER A 126 -6.10 -1.14 9.23
C SER A 126 -7.07 -1.57 10.31
N VAL A 127 -6.88 -1.14 11.56
CA VAL A 127 -7.87 -1.39 12.62
C VAL A 127 -9.23 -0.80 12.27
N VAL A 128 -9.27 0.41 11.69
CA VAL A 128 -10.52 0.99 11.20
C VAL A 128 -11.16 0.14 10.10
N VAL A 129 -10.38 -0.40 9.17
CA VAL A 129 -10.89 -1.33 8.15
C VAL A 129 -11.50 -2.57 8.78
N GLU A 130 -10.77 -3.23 9.69
CA GLU A 130 -11.24 -4.42 10.41
C GLU A 130 -12.57 -4.17 11.15
N LEU A 131 -12.63 -3.05 11.90
CA LEU A 131 -13.84 -2.64 12.61
C LEU A 131 -14.99 -2.32 11.65
N THR A 132 -14.68 -1.77 10.47
CA THR A 132 -15.68 -1.50 9.43
C THR A 132 -16.24 -2.80 8.87
N GLN A 133 -15.39 -3.79 8.57
CA GLN A 133 -15.83 -5.11 8.11
C GLN A 133 -16.72 -5.80 9.15
N TYR A 134 -16.31 -5.75 10.43
CA TYR A 134 -17.10 -6.25 11.54
C TYR A 134 -18.45 -5.55 11.63
N ALA A 135 -18.47 -4.22 11.66
CA ALA A 135 -19.68 -3.42 11.81
C ALA A 135 -20.68 -3.69 10.67
N LEU A 136 -20.19 -3.70 9.43
CA LEU A 136 -20.99 -3.96 8.24
C LEU A 136 -21.41 -5.43 8.07
N SER A 137 -20.85 -6.36 8.85
CA SER A 137 -21.22 -7.78 8.86
C SER A 137 -21.15 -8.43 7.47
N ILE A 138 -20.10 -8.12 6.71
CA ILE A 138 -19.96 -8.47 5.29
C ILE A 138 -19.44 -9.90 5.02
N GLY A 139 -19.55 -10.79 6.00
CA GLY A 139 -19.11 -12.18 5.88
C GLY A 139 -17.59 -12.31 5.76
N ARG A 140 -16.85 -11.41 6.38
CA ARG A 140 -15.38 -11.44 6.47
C ARG A 140 -14.94 -11.64 7.91
N VAL A 141 -13.79 -12.28 8.07
CA VAL A 141 -13.13 -12.45 9.36
C VAL A 141 -12.40 -11.17 9.69
N THR A 142 -12.71 -10.59 10.85
CA THR A 142 -11.93 -9.51 11.42
C THR A 142 -10.70 -10.09 12.10
N SER A 143 -9.50 -9.78 11.61
CA SER A 143 -8.27 -10.48 12.00
C SER A 143 -7.14 -9.54 12.44
N VAL A 144 -6.46 -9.91 13.53
CA VAL A 144 -5.23 -9.23 13.95
C VAL A 144 -4.10 -9.44 12.94
N ASP A 145 -4.07 -10.59 12.25
CA ASP A 145 -3.03 -10.89 11.26
C ASP A 145 -3.14 -9.98 10.03
N ASP A 146 -4.36 -9.66 9.60
CA ASP A 146 -4.60 -8.72 8.51
C ASP A 146 -4.07 -7.32 8.88
N VAL A 147 -4.29 -6.86 10.12
CA VAL A 147 -3.70 -5.61 10.64
C VAL A 147 -2.18 -5.62 10.61
N LEU A 148 -1.57 -6.73 11.05
CA LEU A 148 -0.12 -6.87 11.06
C LEU A 148 0.46 -6.87 9.65
N LEU A 149 -0.14 -7.60 8.71
CA LEU A 149 0.30 -7.68 7.32
C LEU A 149 0.14 -6.33 6.60
N ASN A 150 -1.03 -5.69 6.74
CA ASN A 150 -1.30 -4.37 6.19
C ASN A 150 -0.28 -3.33 6.68
N THR A 151 0.03 -3.36 7.98
CA THR A 151 1.04 -2.49 8.60
C THR A 151 2.45 -2.80 8.11
N ALA A 152 2.81 -4.09 8.02
CA ALA A 152 4.11 -4.55 7.55
C ALA A 152 4.36 -4.14 6.09
N GLY A 153 3.34 -4.26 5.23
CA GLY A 153 3.38 -3.83 3.85
C GLY A 153 3.67 -2.33 3.69
N ALA A 154 2.90 -1.49 4.38
CA ALA A 154 3.13 -0.04 4.41
C ALA A 154 4.52 0.33 4.94
N THR A 155 4.95 -0.32 6.02
CA THR A 155 6.24 -0.07 6.67
C THR A 155 7.41 -0.43 5.73
N SER A 156 7.31 -1.57 5.04
CA SER A 156 8.31 -2.05 4.09
C SER A 156 8.43 -1.10 2.90
N ALA A 157 7.29 -0.66 2.35
CA ALA A 157 7.26 0.31 1.26
C ALA A 157 7.88 1.67 1.66
N ALA A 158 7.57 2.16 2.86
CA ALA A 158 8.15 3.38 3.39
C ALA A 158 9.67 3.27 3.59
N LEU A 159 10.14 2.13 4.10
CA LEU A 159 11.57 1.86 4.25
C LEU A 159 12.26 1.83 2.88
N GLY A 160 11.68 1.14 1.90
CA GLY A 160 12.21 1.08 0.54
C GLY A 160 12.39 2.46 -0.09
N VAL A 161 11.38 3.32 0.01
CA VAL A 161 11.46 4.71 -0.48
C VAL A 161 12.52 5.51 0.29
N ARG A 162 12.60 5.37 1.61
CA ARG A 162 13.63 6.05 2.42
C ARG A 162 15.04 5.65 2.01
N VAL A 163 15.29 4.36 1.82
CA VAL A 163 16.58 3.83 1.34
C VAL A 163 16.89 4.38 -0.05
N ALA A 164 15.93 4.33 -0.98
CA ALA A 164 16.10 4.86 -2.33
C ALA A 164 16.49 6.35 -2.32
N LEU A 165 15.80 7.18 -1.53
CA LEU A 165 16.13 8.60 -1.40
C LEU A 165 17.55 8.84 -0.86
N VAL A 166 18.00 8.04 0.12
CA VAL A 166 19.37 8.11 0.65
C VAL A 166 20.38 7.75 -0.43
N LEU A 167 20.13 6.69 -1.22
CA LEU A 167 21.01 6.25 -2.29
C LEU A 167 21.12 7.29 -3.40
N VAL A 168 20.00 7.92 -3.80
CA VAL A 168 20.00 9.00 -4.80
C VAL A 168 20.84 10.19 -4.34
N LYS A 169 20.65 10.65 -3.10
CA LYS A 169 21.45 11.74 -2.52
C LYS A 169 22.95 11.42 -2.50
N ARG A 170 23.31 10.19 -2.09
CA ARG A 170 24.71 9.73 -2.09
C ARG A 170 25.32 9.72 -3.49
N ARG A 171 24.56 9.29 -4.51
CA ARG A 171 25.02 9.29 -5.90
C ARG A 171 25.28 10.72 -6.40
N GLN A 172 24.37 11.65 -6.15
CA GLN A 172 24.53 13.05 -6.54
C GLN A 172 25.78 13.67 -5.91
N ALA A 173 26.01 13.46 -4.61
CA ALA A 173 27.20 13.96 -3.92
C ALA A 173 28.52 13.43 -4.53
N ARG A 174 28.56 12.15 -4.93
CA ARG A 174 29.73 11.55 -5.59
C ARG A 174 29.97 12.12 -6.99
N VAL A 175 28.92 12.36 -7.77
CA VAL A 175 29.03 12.95 -9.11
C VAL A 175 29.61 14.36 -9.01
N VAL A 176 29.08 15.18 -8.09
CA VAL A 176 29.61 16.53 -7.84
C VAL A 176 31.07 16.48 -7.42
N ALA A 177 31.45 15.61 -6.45
CA ALA A 177 32.84 15.49 -6.02
C ALA A 177 33.81 15.15 -7.17
N ARG A 178 33.41 14.28 -8.11
CA ARG A 178 34.23 13.92 -9.28
C ARG A 178 34.42 15.08 -10.26
N THR A 179 33.39 15.90 -10.49
CA THR A 179 33.52 17.07 -11.38
C THR A 179 34.49 18.13 -10.84
N TRP A 180 34.59 18.27 -9.50
CA TRP A 180 35.55 19.19 -8.87
C TRP A 180 36.99 18.67 -8.86
N SER A 181 37.22 17.35 -8.92
CA SER A 181 38.56 16.78 -9.02
C SER A 181 39.13 16.81 -10.43
N SER A 182 38.28 16.85 -11.48
CA SER A 182 38.74 16.93 -12.87
C SER A 182 39.03 18.36 -13.36
N GLN A 183 38.66 19.38 -12.57
CA GLN A 183 38.92 20.79 -12.86
C GLN A 183 40.14 21.36 -12.10
N ARG A 184 40.84 20.52 -11.34
CA ARG A 184 42.13 20.83 -10.69
C ARG A 184 43.23 20.05 -11.37
#